data_AF-A0AA38PNQ8-F1
#
_entry.id   AF-A0AA38PNQ8-F1
#
_cell.length_a   1.000
_cell.length_b   1.000
_cell.length_c   1.000
_cell.angle_alpha   90.00
_cell.angle_beta   90.00
_cell.angle_gamma   90.00
#
_symmetry.space_group_name_H-M   'P 1'
#
loop_
_entity.id
_entity.type
_entity.pdbx_description
1 polymer ?
#
loop_
_entity_poly.entity_id
_entity_poly.type
_entity_poly.pdbx_seq_one_letter_code
_entity_poly.pdbx_strand_id
1 'polypeptide(L)'
;MEESASLKAQRDAAQVHAVFAGQQYAVYKHRLHEKTKRKEGSKRVSTSARVLTSMQGRLELAADAAKKAKKSRELQKKKEKDAQKAREDRAEQEKERTEFSGNMKYMVRSTLVDIAFSLNIETEKATAEKLRVCLNAHFEANPELKKHARYLRLFERSQKRKEPPTESNIPPHQPSPTSTSHSSPAPGPSSHHQPPPAPAPGPSSLPPFYQSSNPFAYENPSPLLFQYIHPYPPVPAFPYPMFQSHSPAVFHPHPHSQSHHILNPTSP
;
A
#
# COMPACT_ATOMS: atom_id res chain seq x y z
N MET A 1 16.25 23.48 40.77
CA MET A 1 16.09 23.13 39.34
C MET A 1 15.82 21.64 39.10
N GLU A 2 16.31 20.73 39.95
CA GLU A 2 16.10 19.28 39.81
C GLU A 2 14.63 18.81 39.88
N GLU A 3 13.78 19.45 40.69
CA GLU A 3 12.36 19.09 40.80
C GLU A 3 11.61 19.21 39.47
N SER A 4 11.95 20.20 38.64
CA SER A 4 11.31 20.41 37.34
C SER A 4 11.64 19.30 36.33
N ALA A 5 12.83 18.69 36.44
CA ALA A 5 13.24 17.57 35.59
C ALA A 5 12.52 16.28 36.02
N SER A 6 12.42 16.05 37.33
CA SER A 6 11.71 14.90 37.90
C SER A 6 10.22 14.88 37.51
N LEU A 7 9.53 16.03 37.62
CA LEU A 7 8.12 16.14 37.25
C LEU A 7 7.87 15.92 35.74
N LYS A 8 8.79 16.39 34.88
CA LYS A 8 8.70 16.13 33.43
C LYS A 8 8.86 14.64 33.12
N ALA A 9 9.84 13.98 33.74
CA ALA A 9 10.05 12.55 33.57
C ALA A 9 8.83 11.73 34.04
N GLN A 10 8.23 12.11 35.17
CA GLN A 10 7.03 11.45 35.68
C GLN A 10 5.82 11.64 34.75
N ARG A 11 5.63 12.85 34.21
CA ARG A 11 4.58 13.14 33.23
C ARG A 11 4.75 12.29 31.97
N ASP A 12 5.95 12.24 31.42
CA ASP A 12 6.24 11.52 30.18
C ASP A 12 6.06 10.01 30.38
N ALA A 13 6.49 9.48 31.53
CA ALA A 13 6.25 8.09 31.91
C ALA A 13 4.73 7.79 32.00
N ALA A 14 3.96 8.62 32.69
CA ALA A 14 2.51 8.46 32.80
C ALA A 14 1.82 8.50 31.43
N GLN A 15 2.27 9.38 30.54
CA GLN A 15 1.76 9.48 29.17
C GLN A 15 2.03 8.21 28.36
N VAL A 16 3.24 7.64 28.45
CA VAL A 16 3.59 6.39 27.77
C VAL A 16 2.72 5.23 28.28
N HIS A 17 2.53 5.13 29.60
CA HIS A 17 1.65 4.11 30.18
C HIS A 17 0.19 4.24 29.73
N ALA A 18 -0.33 5.46 29.64
CA ALA A 18 -1.69 5.71 29.15
C ALA A 18 -1.88 5.27 27.69
N VAL A 19 -0.91 5.58 26.82
CA VAL A 19 -0.93 5.14 25.41
C VAL A 19 -0.89 3.62 25.30
N PHE A 20 0.00 2.97 26.06
CA PHE A 20 0.12 1.51 26.05
C PHE A 20 -1.16 0.83 26.56
N ALA A 21 -1.75 1.34 27.64
CA ALA A 21 -3.02 0.85 28.16
C ALA A 21 -4.15 0.98 27.13
N GLY A 22 -4.22 2.11 26.42
CA GLY A 22 -5.19 2.33 25.35
C GLY A 22 -5.07 1.31 24.20
N GLN A 23 -3.84 1.00 23.79
CA GLN A 23 -3.58 -0.01 22.76
C GLN A 23 -4.00 -1.42 23.22
N GLN A 24 -3.65 -1.80 24.45
CA GLN A 24 -4.04 -3.10 25.02
C GLN A 24 -5.56 -3.22 25.14
N TYR A 25 -6.23 -2.18 25.63
CA TYR A 25 -7.69 -2.14 25.73
C TYR A 25 -8.38 -2.34 24.37
N ALA A 26 -7.88 -1.69 23.32
CA ALA A 26 -8.40 -1.86 21.96
C ALA A 26 -8.27 -3.30 21.46
N VAL A 27 -7.13 -3.96 21.71
CA VAL A 27 -6.90 -5.37 21.37
C VAL A 27 -7.86 -6.29 22.14
N TYR A 28 -8.03 -6.07 23.45
CA TYR A 28 -8.95 -6.85 24.27
C TYR A 28 -10.40 -6.70 23.83
N LYS A 29 -10.83 -5.46 23.56
CA LYS A 29 -12.17 -5.16 23.03
C LYS A 29 -12.41 -5.91 21.71
N HIS A 30 -11.47 -5.88 20.78
CA HIS A 30 -11.57 -6.63 19.53
C HIS A 30 -11.68 -8.14 19.76
N ARG A 31 -10.83 -8.71 20.62
CA ARG A 31 -10.86 -10.15 20.97
C ARG A 31 -12.17 -10.56 21.63
N LEU A 32 -12.75 -9.72 22.48
CA LEU A 32 -14.04 -9.97 23.13
C LEU A 32 -15.18 -9.97 22.11
N HIS A 33 -15.19 -9.00 21.18
CA HIS A 33 -16.17 -8.97 20.09
C HIS A 33 -16.05 -10.18 19.15
N GLU A 34 -14.83 -10.66 18.87
CA GLU A 34 -14.65 -11.89 18.09
C GLU A 34 -15.15 -13.14 18.84
N LYS A 35 -14.89 -13.25 20.14
CA LYS A 35 -15.36 -14.37 20.96
C LYS A 35 -16.89 -14.39 21.09
N THR A 36 -17.53 -13.24 21.24
CA THR A 36 -19.00 -13.13 21.32
C THR A 36 -19.66 -13.51 19.99
N LYS A 37 -19.17 -13.01 18.85
CA LYS A 37 -19.63 -13.42 17.52
C LYS A 37 -19.53 -14.92 17.29
N ARG A 38 -18.43 -15.57 17.71
CA ARG A 38 -18.24 -17.02 17.58
C ARG A 38 -19.21 -17.83 18.46
N LYS A 39 -19.47 -17.39 19.69
CA LYS A 39 -20.39 -18.07 20.61
C LYS A 39 -21.85 -17.94 20.17
N GLU A 40 -22.24 -16.81 19.60
CA GLU A 40 -23.60 -16.58 19.10
C GLU A 40 -23.91 -17.41 17.84
N GLY A 41 -22.91 -17.65 16.98
CA GLY A 41 -23.05 -18.54 15.82
C GLY A 41 -23.05 -20.04 16.11
N SER A 42 -22.66 -20.48 17.32
CA SER A 42 -22.44 -21.90 17.63
C SER A 42 -23.67 -22.66 18.14
N LYS A 43 -24.78 -21.99 18.46
CA LYS A 43 -25.94 -22.66 19.12
C LYS A 43 -27.07 -23.06 18.19
N ARG A 44 -27.01 -22.72 16.89
CA ARG A 44 -27.92 -23.27 15.89
C ARG A 44 -27.12 -23.57 14.63
N VAL A 45 -26.69 -24.82 14.49
CA VAL A 45 -26.44 -25.38 13.17
C VAL A 45 -27.76 -25.24 12.42
N SER A 46 -27.89 -24.20 11.61
CA SER A 46 -28.93 -24.12 10.60
C SER A 46 -28.60 -25.24 9.62
N THR A 47 -29.11 -26.43 9.89
CA THR A 47 -29.07 -27.52 8.94
C THR A 47 -29.82 -27.02 7.71
N SER A 48 -29.09 -26.87 6.61
CA SER A 48 -29.58 -26.45 5.29
C SER A 48 -30.86 -27.20 4.86
N ALA A 49 -31.11 -28.38 5.41
CA ALA A 49 -32.33 -29.16 5.25
C ALA A 49 -33.63 -28.42 5.64
N ARG A 50 -33.65 -27.58 6.71
CA ARG A 50 -34.88 -26.88 7.14
C ARG A 50 -35.19 -25.63 6.29
N VAL A 51 -34.14 -25.00 5.77
CA VAL A 51 -34.23 -23.85 4.86
C VAL A 51 -34.75 -24.27 3.48
N LEU A 52 -34.44 -25.50 3.04
CA LEU A 52 -34.90 -26.03 1.76
C LEU A 52 -36.39 -26.46 1.76
N THR A 53 -36.93 -26.84 2.91
CA THR A 53 -38.27 -27.43 3.04
C THR A 53 -39.37 -26.42 3.38
N SER A 54 -39.05 -25.33 4.10
CA SER A 54 -40.03 -24.28 4.42
C SER A 54 -40.02 -23.14 3.39
N MET A 55 -41.22 -22.69 2.99
CA MET A 55 -41.38 -21.57 2.05
C MET A 55 -40.78 -20.27 2.61
N GLN A 56 -40.89 -20.06 3.92
CA GLN A 56 -40.32 -18.93 4.63
C GLN A 56 -38.78 -18.94 4.63
N GLY A 57 -38.15 -20.11 4.80
CA GLY A 57 -36.69 -20.24 4.72
C GLY A 57 -36.12 -19.89 3.34
N ARG A 58 -36.83 -20.24 2.26
CA ARG A 58 -36.42 -19.86 0.89
C ARG A 58 -36.48 -18.35 0.67
N LEU A 59 -37.50 -17.68 1.19
CA LEU A 59 -37.63 -16.21 1.10
C LEU A 59 -36.51 -15.50 1.88
N GLU A 60 -36.19 -15.97 3.08
CA GLU A 60 -35.08 -15.42 3.89
C GLU A 60 -33.72 -15.60 3.19
N LEU A 61 -33.46 -16.78 2.61
CA LEU A 61 -32.23 -17.04 1.87
C LEU A 61 -32.10 -16.14 0.63
N ALA A 62 -33.20 -15.92 -0.09
CA ALA A 62 -33.24 -15.04 -1.25
C ALA A 62 -32.98 -13.56 -0.85
N ALA A 63 -33.58 -13.10 0.25
CA ALA A 63 -33.35 -11.77 0.79
C ALA A 63 -31.89 -11.55 1.23
N ASP A 64 -31.29 -12.54 1.89
CA ASP A 64 -29.89 -12.50 2.31
C ASP A 64 -28.92 -12.53 1.12
N ALA A 65 -29.22 -13.32 0.09
CA ALA A 65 -28.45 -13.34 -1.15
C ALA A 65 -28.51 -11.97 -1.85
N ALA A 66 -29.69 -11.35 -1.95
CA ALA A 66 -29.86 -10.01 -2.52
C ALA A 66 -29.09 -8.94 -1.72
N LYS A 67 -29.12 -9.02 -0.38
CA LYS A 67 -28.40 -8.10 0.50
C LYS A 67 -26.88 -8.25 0.37
N LYS A 68 -26.38 -9.48 0.25
CA LYS A 68 -24.94 -9.76 0.01
C LYS A 68 -24.50 -9.28 -1.37
N ALA A 69 -25.29 -9.51 -2.41
CA ALA A 69 -25.01 -9.04 -3.77
C ALA A 69 -24.99 -7.50 -3.87
N LYS A 70 -25.89 -6.80 -3.15
CA LYS A 70 -25.87 -5.34 -3.09
C LYS A 70 -24.61 -4.82 -2.39
N LYS A 71 -24.25 -5.40 -1.24
CA LYS A 71 -23.03 -5.02 -0.50
C LYS A 71 -21.75 -5.28 -1.28
N SER A 72 -21.65 -6.39 -2.01
CA SER A 72 -20.44 -6.69 -2.80
C SER A 72 -20.27 -5.73 -3.98
N ARG A 73 -21.35 -5.38 -4.67
CA ARG A 73 -21.33 -4.36 -5.75
C ARG A 73 -20.93 -2.99 -5.23
N GLU A 74 -21.44 -2.57 -4.08
CA GLU A 74 -21.10 -1.28 -3.48
C GLU A 74 -19.63 -1.24 -3.04
N LEU A 75 -19.11 -2.34 -2.49
CA LEU A 75 -17.70 -2.46 -2.13
C LEU A 75 -16.78 -2.42 -3.36
N GLN A 76 -17.17 -3.09 -4.46
CA GLN A 76 -16.45 -3.03 -5.74
C GLN A 76 -16.43 -1.61 -6.30
N LYS A 77 -17.59 -0.94 -6.34
CA LYS A 77 -17.69 0.44 -6.82
C LYS A 77 -16.86 1.41 -5.97
N LYS A 78 -16.80 1.20 -4.65
CA LYS A 78 -15.93 2.00 -3.77
C LYS A 78 -14.45 1.75 -4.06
N LYS A 79 -14.02 0.50 -4.20
CA LYS A 79 -12.64 0.16 -4.56
C LYS A 79 -12.21 0.73 -5.92
N GLU A 80 -13.10 0.71 -6.91
CA GLU A 80 -12.85 1.31 -8.22
C GLU A 80 -12.72 2.84 -8.12
N LYS A 81 -13.61 3.50 -7.38
CA LYS A 81 -13.51 4.95 -7.13
C LYS A 81 -12.25 5.33 -6.38
N ASP A 82 -11.87 4.57 -5.36
CA ASP A 82 -10.66 4.82 -4.58
C ASP A 82 -9.40 4.61 -5.45
N ALA A 83 -9.39 3.58 -6.30
CA ALA A 83 -8.31 3.32 -7.26
C ALA A 83 -8.22 4.40 -8.34
N GLN A 84 -9.37 4.89 -8.84
CA GLN A 84 -9.44 5.96 -9.82
C GLN A 84 -8.93 7.28 -9.23
N LYS A 85 -9.40 7.64 -8.03
CA LYS A 85 -8.93 8.83 -7.33
C LYS A 85 -7.42 8.76 -7.05
N ALA A 86 -6.91 7.61 -6.62
CA ALA A 86 -5.47 7.43 -6.42
C ALA A 86 -4.65 7.57 -7.71
N ARG A 87 -5.22 7.23 -8.87
CA ARG A 87 -4.58 7.47 -10.18
C ARG A 87 -4.60 8.96 -10.53
N GLU A 88 -5.72 9.64 -10.30
CA GLU A 88 -5.88 11.08 -10.57
C GLU A 88 -4.95 11.92 -9.68
N ASP A 89 -4.94 11.67 -8.36
CA ASP A 89 -4.05 12.37 -7.41
C ASP A 89 -2.56 12.17 -7.78
N ARG A 90 -2.19 10.99 -8.31
CA ARG A 90 -0.82 10.71 -8.78
C ARG A 90 -0.50 11.41 -10.09
N ALA A 91 -1.46 11.46 -11.03
CA ALA A 91 -1.29 12.17 -12.29
C ALA A 91 -1.18 13.69 -12.09
N GLU A 92 -1.91 14.25 -11.11
CA GLU A 92 -1.81 15.66 -10.75
C GLU A 92 -0.46 15.99 -10.09
N GLN A 93 0.01 15.14 -9.15
CA GLN A 93 1.38 15.25 -8.64
C GLN A 93 2.44 15.15 -9.75
N GLU A 94 2.19 14.39 -10.81
CA GLU A 94 3.16 14.26 -11.91
C GLU A 94 3.28 15.50 -12.79
N LYS A 95 2.25 16.36 -12.83
CA LYS A 95 2.35 17.66 -13.52
C LYS A 95 3.26 18.64 -12.78
N GLU A 96 3.40 18.49 -11.47
CA GLU A 96 4.24 19.34 -10.62
C GLU A 96 5.60 18.71 -10.27
N ARG A 97 5.90 17.48 -10.74
CA ARG A 97 7.09 16.75 -10.30
C ARG A 97 8.39 17.26 -10.91
N THR A 98 9.32 17.45 -9.99
CA THR A 98 10.77 17.63 -10.07
C THR A 98 11.41 16.88 -11.25
N GLU A 99 12.32 17.55 -11.95
CA GLU A 99 13.20 16.96 -12.97
C GLU A 99 13.83 15.67 -12.48
N PHE A 100 13.82 14.62 -13.31
CA PHE A 100 14.51 13.38 -12.96
C PHE A 100 16.02 13.61 -13.03
N SER A 101 16.68 13.58 -11.86
CA SER A 101 18.12 13.78 -11.75
C SER A 101 18.85 12.46 -11.53
N GLY A 102 20.05 12.37 -12.10
CA GLY A 102 20.97 11.25 -11.91
C GLY A 102 21.15 10.38 -13.14
N ASN A 103 22.15 9.50 -13.08
CA ASN A 103 22.48 8.61 -14.18
C ASN A 103 21.57 7.37 -14.13
N MET A 104 20.80 7.14 -15.21
CA MET A 104 19.84 6.04 -15.34
C MET A 104 20.42 4.65 -15.05
N LYS A 105 21.72 4.43 -15.28
CA LYS A 105 22.42 3.18 -14.95
C LYS A 105 22.40 2.85 -13.46
N TYR A 106 22.41 3.87 -12.60
CA TYR A 106 22.51 3.72 -11.15
C TYR A 106 21.21 4.04 -10.40
N MET A 107 20.13 4.36 -11.11
CA MET A 107 18.84 4.64 -10.48
C MET A 107 18.25 3.39 -9.83
N VAL A 108 17.56 3.60 -8.71
CA VAL A 108 16.80 2.58 -7.99
C VAL A 108 15.54 2.18 -8.76
N ARG A 109 15.05 0.96 -8.53
CA ARG A 109 13.90 0.40 -9.27
C ARG A 109 12.64 1.29 -9.18
N SER A 110 12.36 1.87 -8.02
CA SER A 110 11.18 2.73 -7.82
C SER A 110 11.19 3.92 -8.79
N THR A 111 12.33 4.61 -8.93
CA THR A 111 12.43 5.76 -9.84
C THR A 111 12.36 5.33 -11.30
N LEU A 112 12.90 4.16 -11.66
CA LEU A 112 12.74 3.61 -13.02
C LEU A 112 11.28 3.30 -13.34
N VAL A 113 10.51 2.80 -12.37
CA VAL A 113 9.06 2.58 -12.54
C VAL A 113 8.31 3.90 -12.70
N ASP A 114 8.67 4.94 -11.93
CA ASP A 114 8.06 6.27 -12.07
C ASP A 114 8.34 6.88 -13.45
N ILE A 115 9.57 6.75 -13.98
CA ILE A 115 9.90 7.21 -15.34
C ILE A 115 9.16 6.39 -16.40
N ALA A 116 9.09 5.07 -16.24
CA ALA A 116 8.36 4.21 -17.17
C ALA A 116 6.86 4.54 -17.18
N PHE A 117 6.28 4.80 -16.00
CA PHE A 117 4.88 5.21 -15.86
C PHE A 117 4.63 6.57 -16.51
N SER A 118 5.51 7.55 -16.34
CA SER A 118 5.36 8.87 -16.99
C SER A 118 5.49 8.81 -18.52
N LEU A 119 6.07 7.73 -19.05
CA LEU A 119 6.16 7.44 -20.49
C LEU A 119 5.07 6.46 -20.97
N ASN A 120 4.12 6.07 -20.10
CA ASN A 120 3.10 5.06 -20.37
C ASN A 120 3.67 3.70 -20.82
N ILE A 121 4.85 3.33 -20.32
CA ILE A 121 5.48 2.03 -20.56
C ILE A 121 4.97 1.03 -19.52
N GLU A 122 4.56 -0.15 -19.97
CA GLU A 122 4.08 -1.21 -19.08
C GLU A 122 5.21 -1.73 -18.16
N THR A 123 4.95 -1.79 -16.86
CA THR A 123 5.96 -2.14 -15.83
C THR A 123 5.68 -3.44 -15.11
N GLU A 124 4.64 -4.18 -15.49
CA GLU A 124 4.17 -5.33 -14.70
C GLU A 124 5.28 -6.40 -14.59
N LYS A 125 5.70 -6.68 -13.35
CA LYS A 125 6.74 -7.68 -13.00
C LYS A 125 8.13 -7.42 -13.62
N ALA A 126 8.40 -6.20 -14.11
CA ALA A 126 9.71 -5.87 -14.67
C ALA A 126 10.79 -5.77 -13.57
N THR A 127 11.96 -6.36 -13.85
CA THR A 127 13.19 -6.16 -13.06
C THR A 127 13.82 -4.81 -13.39
N ALA A 128 14.68 -4.28 -12.51
CA ALA A 128 15.33 -2.99 -12.72
C ALA A 128 16.13 -2.95 -14.04
N GLU A 129 16.80 -4.06 -14.39
CA GLU A 129 17.57 -4.14 -15.63
C GLU A 129 16.69 -4.12 -16.88
N LYS A 130 15.57 -4.86 -16.85
CA LYS A 130 14.58 -4.82 -17.94
C LYS A 130 14.04 -3.40 -18.15
N LEU A 131 13.73 -2.69 -17.06
CA LEU A 131 13.27 -1.30 -17.12
C LEU A 131 14.31 -0.39 -17.78
N ARG A 132 15.60 -0.52 -17.43
CA ARG A 132 16.68 0.27 -18.07
C ARG A 132 16.78 0.01 -19.57
N VAL A 133 16.70 -1.26 -19.98
CA VAL A 133 16.75 -1.64 -21.40
C VAL A 133 15.55 -1.06 -22.15
N CYS A 134 14.34 -1.23 -21.62
CA CYS A 134 13.11 -0.69 -22.23
C CYS A 134 13.13 0.83 -22.31
N LEU A 135 13.55 1.51 -21.23
CA LEU A 135 13.66 2.98 -21.21
C LEU A 135 14.70 3.48 -22.21
N ASN A 136 15.89 2.87 -22.28
CA ASN A 136 16.89 3.21 -23.28
C ASN A 136 16.34 3.04 -24.70
N ALA A 137 15.75 1.88 -25.01
CA ALA A 137 15.15 1.62 -26.32
C ALA A 137 14.08 2.67 -26.67
N HIS A 138 13.26 3.06 -25.70
CA HIS A 138 12.23 4.08 -25.88
C HIS A 138 12.82 5.48 -26.14
N PHE A 139 13.87 5.89 -25.41
CA PHE A 139 14.53 7.18 -25.63
C PHE A 139 15.37 7.22 -26.92
N GLU A 140 15.91 6.09 -27.37
CA GLU A 140 16.55 6.00 -28.70
C GLU A 140 15.53 6.09 -29.83
N ALA A 141 14.35 5.47 -29.69
CA ALA A 141 13.26 5.59 -30.65
C ALA A 141 12.63 6.99 -30.69
N ASN A 142 12.68 7.73 -29.57
CA ASN A 142 12.06 9.05 -29.40
C ASN A 142 13.08 10.10 -28.94
N PRO A 143 13.99 10.57 -29.82
CA PRO A 143 15.07 11.48 -29.44
C PRO A 143 14.56 12.85 -28.97
N GLU A 144 13.34 13.25 -29.35
CA GLU A 144 12.71 14.50 -28.89
C GLU A 144 12.51 14.51 -27.37
N LEU A 145 12.23 13.34 -26.77
CA LEU A 145 12.04 13.22 -25.32
C LEU A 145 13.34 13.52 -24.54
N LYS A 146 14.51 13.32 -25.15
CA LYS A 146 15.81 13.67 -24.55
C LYS A 146 15.96 15.19 -24.34
N LYS A 147 15.22 16.01 -25.11
CA LYS A 147 15.22 17.48 -25.01
C LYS A 147 14.17 18.01 -24.03
N HIS A 148 13.23 17.17 -23.61
CA HIS A 148 12.17 17.58 -22.70
C HIS A 148 12.75 17.89 -21.31
N ALA A 149 12.42 19.06 -20.75
CA ALA A 149 13.02 19.57 -19.50
C ALA A 149 13.01 18.53 -18.36
N ARG A 150 11.93 17.75 -18.25
CA ARG A 150 11.76 16.69 -17.24
C ARG A 150 12.81 15.57 -17.31
N TYR A 151 13.29 15.21 -18.51
CA TYR A 151 14.21 14.09 -18.75
C TYR A 151 15.63 14.55 -19.10
N LEU A 152 15.81 15.84 -19.37
CA LEU A 152 17.07 16.43 -19.83
C LEU A 152 18.24 16.09 -18.91
N ARG A 153 18.03 16.19 -17.58
CA ARG A 153 19.03 15.85 -16.56
C ARG A 153 19.45 14.38 -16.50
N LEU A 154 18.68 13.45 -17.08
CA LEU A 154 19.07 12.04 -17.18
C LEU A 154 20.22 11.84 -18.19
N PHE A 155 20.30 12.71 -19.19
CA PHE A 155 21.25 12.63 -20.30
C PHE A 155 22.39 13.63 -20.20
N GLU A 156 22.21 14.71 -19.44
CA GLU A 156 23.32 15.53 -19.02
C GLU A 156 24.28 14.69 -18.18
N ARG A 157 25.34 14.20 -18.83
CA ARG A 157 26.54 13.84 -18.08
C ARG A 157 26.86 15.07 -17.27
N SER A 158 26.96 14.92 -15.94
CA SER A 158 27.59 15.92 -15.11
C SER A 158 28.99 16.11 -15.69
N GLN A 159 29.12 17.10 -16.57
CA GLN A 159 30.42 17.57 -16.96
C GLN A 159 31.00 18.00 -15.63
N LYS A 160 32.02 17.25 -15.16
CA LYS A 160 32.81 17.65 -14.00
C LYS A 160 33.03 19.13 -14.21
N ARG A 161 32.40 19.93 -13.35
CA ARG A 161 32.49 21.38 -13.38
C ARG A 161 33.98 21.60 -13.51
N LYS A 162 34.44 22.07 -14.69
CA LYS A 162 35.85 22.40 -14.85
C LYS A 162 36.09 23.32 -13.68
N GLU A 163 36.95 22.88 -12.75
CA GLU A 163 37.32 23.75 -11.64
C GLU A 163 37.65 25.10 -12.29
N PRO A 164 37.06 26.20 -11.79
CA PRO A 164 37.40 27.51 -12.32
C PRO A 164 38.93 27.54 -12.36
N PRO A 165 39.55 27.91 -13.50
CA PRO A 165 40.99 27.89 -13.62
C PRO A 165 41.55 28.55 -12.39
N THR A 166 42.24 27.79 -11.55
CA THR A 166 43.00 28.35 -10.44
C THR A 166 44.05 29.22 -11.10
N GLU A 167 43.71 30.49 -11.33
CA GLU A 167 44.63 31.56 -11.68
C GLU A 167 45.55 31.75 -10.47
N SER A 168 46.54 30.86 -10.39
CA SER A 168 47.72 30.96 -9.56
C SER A 168 48.62 32.06 -10.10
N ASN A 169 48.12 33.30 -10.14
CA ASN A 169 48.92 34.50 -10.32
C ASN A 169 48.24 35.66 -9.57
N ILE A 170 48.27 35.57 -8.24
CA ILE A 170 48.06 36.71 -7.36
C ILE A 170 49.45 37.37 -7.18
N PRO A 171 49.66 38.61 -7.65
CA PRO A 171 50.82 39.41 -7.24
C PRO A 171 50.74 39.72 -5.73
N PRO A 172 51.86 39.82 -5.01
CA PRO A 172 51.82 40.19 -3.61
C PRO A 172 51.35 41.65 -3.48
N HIS A 173 50.54 41.92 -2.47
CA HIS A 173 50.04 43.22 -2.00
C HIS A 173 48.70 43.71 -2.54
N GLN A 174 47.61 43.27 -1.90
CA GLN A 174 46.59 44.24 -1.48
C GLN A 174 45.81 43.74 -0.25
N PRO A 175 45.68 44.56 0.82
CA PRO A 175 44.86 44.22 1.98
C PRO A 175 43.36 44.31 1.68
N SER A 176 42.67 43.32 2.23
CA SER A 176 41.24 42.98 2.18
C SER A 176 40.24 44.13 2.40
N PRO A 177 39.01 43.96 1.90
CA PRO A 177 37.82 44.26 2.68
C PRO A 177 37.13 42.96 3.13
N THR A 178 37.04 42.85 4.45
CA THR A 178 36.22 41.91 5.22
C THR A 178 34.85 41.66 4.60
N SER A 179 34.65 40.44 4.08
CA SER A 179 33.32 39.91 3.77
C SER A 179 33.01 38.80 4.79
N THR A 180 32.04 39.10 5.63
CA THR A 180 31.55 38.33 6.76
C THR A 180 31.18 36.89 6.39
N SER A 181 32.00 35.94 6.82
CA SER A 181 31.67 34.51 6.87
C SER A 181 30.52 34.27 7.85
N HIS A 182 29.32 34.03 7.33
CA HIS A 182 28.30 33.29 8.08
C HIS A 182 28.67 31.81 8.07
N SER A 183 29.58 31.46 8.98
CA SER A 183 29.89 30.10 9.38
C SER A 183 28.62 29.46 9.94
N SER A 184 28.04 28.53 9.19
CA SER A 184 27.08 27.59 9.76
C SER A 184 27.83 26.61 10.67
N PRO A 185 27.38 26.41 11.92
CA PRO A 185 28.06 25.56 12.86
C PRO A 185 27.96 24.10 12.39
N ALA A 186 29.11 23.47 12.27
CA ALA A 186 29.22 22.03 12.07
C ALA A 186 28.55 21.28 13.26
N PRO A 187 27.73 20.25 13.02
CA PRO A 187 27.31 19.35 14.08
C PRO A 187 28.52 18.56 14.55
N GLY A 188 28.80 18.65 15.86
CA GLY A 188 29.98 18.10 16.50
C GLY A 188 30.09 16.56 16.45
N PRO A 189 31.25 16.02 16.88
CA PRO A 189 31.50 14.59 16.88
C PRO A 189 30.50 13.87 17.79
N SER A 190 29.87 12.85 17.20
CA SER A 190 28.98 11.90 17.82
C SER A 190 29.61 11.30 19.08
N SER A 191 29.17 11.78 20.24
CA SER A 191 29.45 11.16 21.53
C SER A 191 28.90 9.72 21.51
N HIS A 192 29.80 8.75 21.69
CA HIS A 192 29.43 7.35 21.93
C HIS A 192 28.60 7.28 23.23
N HIS A 193 27.28 7.32 23.09
CA HIS A 193 26.38 6.86 24.13
C HIS A 193 26.48 5.34 24.19
N GLN A 194 27.36 4.86 25.05
CA GLN A 194 27.33 3.50 25.54
C GLN A 194 25.98 3.30 26.27
N PRO A 195 25.13 2.35 25.85
CA PRO A 195 23.89 2.07 26.56
C PRO A 195 24.21 1.58 27.98
N PRO A 196 23.43 1.99 29.00
CA PRO A 196 23.60 1.48 30.35
C PRO A 196 23.37 -0.05 30.34
N PRO A 197 24.16 -0.82 31.13
CA PRO A 197 23.98 -2.26 31.25
C PRO A 197 22.56 -2.58 31.74
N ALA A 198 21.90 -3.52 31.07
CA ALA A 198 20.57 -3.97 31.43
C ALA A 198 20.56 -4.46 32.90
N PRO A 199 19.54 -4.10 33.69
CA PRO A 199 19.38 -4.65 35.03
C PRO A 199 19.16 -6.15 34.93
N ALA A 200 19.94 -6.91 35.71
CA ALA A 200 19.82 -8.35 35.82
C ALA A 200 18.37 -8.75 36.18
N PRO A 201 17.82 -9.80 35.54
CA PRO A 201 16.50 -10.30 35.90
C PRO A 201 16.57 -10.88 37.32
N GLY A 202 15.99 -10.15 38.27
CA GLY A 202 15.73 -10.68 39.61
C GLY A 202 14.82 -11.91 39.53
N PRO A 203 14.94 -12.87 40.47
CA PRO A 203 14.11 -14.06 40.51
C PRO A 203 12.67 -13.66 40.83
N SER A 204 11.85 -13.51 39.78
CA SER A 204 10.39 -13.41 39.93
C SER A 204 9.87 -14.76 40.38
N SER A 205 9.57 -14.84 41.67
CA SER A 205 8.70 -15.83 42.28
C SER A 205 7.32 -15.77 41.63
N LEU A 206 7.12 -16.62 40.62
CA LEU A 206 5.80 -16.89 40.08
C LEU A 206 4.99 -17.68 41.13
N PRO A 207 3.73 -17.29 41.40
CA PRO A 207 2.83 -18.12 42.19
C PRO A 207 2.50 -19.42 41.43
N PRO A 208 2.21 -20.52 42.13
CA PRO A 208 1.91 -21.81 41.51
C PRO A 208 0.68 -21.66 40.61
N PHE A 209 0.90 -21.94 39.33
CA PHE A 209 -0.18 -22.11 38.36
C PHE A 209 -1.12 -23.20 38.88
N TYR A 210 -2.40 -22.86 39.01
CA TYR A 210 -3.46 -23.84 39.10
C TYR A 210 -3.40 -24.71 37.83
N GLN A 211 -2.97 -25.95 38.04
CA GLN A 211 -2.97 -27.03 37.07
C GLN A 211 -4.44 -27.38 36.78
N SER A 212 -5.06 -26.59 35.89
CA SER A 212 -6.35 -26.93 35.30
C SER A 212 -6.14 -28.18 34.47
N SER A 213 -6.56 -29.31 35.04
CA SER A 213 -6.71 -30.59 34.37
C SER A 213 -7.48 -30.38 33.05
N ASN A 214 -6.77 -30.53 31.94
CA ASN A 214 -7.35 -30.74 30.62
C ASN A 214 -7.69 -32.23 30.51
N PRO A 215 -8.98 -32.65 30.51
CA PRO A 215 -9.34 -34.05 30.30
C PRO A 215 -9.39 -34.47 28.82
N PHE A 216 -8.95 -33.62 27.88
CA PHE A 216 -8.87 -33.99 26.47
C PHE A 216 -7.43 -34.36 26.11
N ALA A 217 -7.03 -35.55 26.54
CA ALA A 217 -6.01 -36.32 25.87
C ALA A 217 -6.52 -36.60 24.45
N TYR A 218 -6.06 -35.80 23.49
CA TYR A 218 -6.13 -36.18 22.09
C TYR A 218 -5.11 -37.30 21.91
N GLU A 219 -5.62 -38.53 21.82
CA GLU A 219 -4.90 -39.64 21.22
C GLU A 219 -4.28 -39.14 19.91
N ASN A 220 -2.98 -39.35 19.82
CA ASN A 220 -2.17 -39.11 18.65
C ASN A 220 -2.30 -40.37 17.76
N PRO A 221 -3.10 -40.37 16.68
CA PRO A 221 -3.06 -41.50 15.76
C PRO A 221 -1.73 -41.43 15.00
N SER A 222 -0.92 -42.47 15.21
CA SER A 222 0.32 -42.76 14.52
C SER A 222 0.27 -42.43 13.01
N PRO A 223 1.37 -41.92 12.43
CA PRO A 223 1.46 -41.73 10.98
C PRO A 223 1.64 -43.11 10.32
N LEU A 224 0.54 -43.73 9.90
CA LEU A 224 0.61 -44.85 8.97
C LEU A 224 1.08 -44.34 7.60
N LEU A 225 2.24 -44.86 7.22
CA LEU A 225 2.76 -44.96 5.87
C LEU A 225 1.66 -45.15 4.82
N PHE A 226 1.34 -44.11 4.07
CA PHE A 226 0.78 -44.25 2.73
C PHE A 226 1.92 -44.12 1.71
N GLN A 227 2.70 -45.20 1.59
CA GLN A 227 3.18 -45.59 0.28
C GLN A 227 2.00 -46.28 -0.40
N TYR A 228 1.39 -45.66 -1.41
CA TYR A 228 0.92 -46.42 -2.57
C TYR A 228 0.75 -45.47 -3.77
N ILE A 229 1.54 -45.80 -4.77
CA ILE A 229 1.58 -45.27 -6.11
C ILE A 229 0.23 -45.59 -6.77
N HIS A 230 -0.46 -44.59 -7.30
CA HIS A 230 -1.47 -44.81 -8.33
C HIS A 230 -1.17 -43.91 -9.54
N PRO A 231 -0.84 -44.49 -10.71
CA PRO A 231 -0.77 -43.74 -11.95
C PRO A 231 -2.20 -43.40 -12.38
N TYR A 232 -2.48 -42.10 -12.54
CA TYR A 232 -3.72 -41.64 -13.14
C TYR A 232 -3.80 -42.17 -14.58
N PRO A 233 -4.94 -42.74 -15.01
CA PRO A 233 -5.16 -43.02 -16.42
C PRO A 233 -5.26 -41.70 -17.21
N PRO A 234 -4.84 -41.67 -18.48
CA PRO A 234 -4.94 -40.50 -19.33
C PRO A 234 -6.42 -40.13 -19.54
N VAL A 235 -6.75 -38.88 -19.25
CA VAL A 235 -8.08 -38.31 -19.48
C VAL A 235 -8.29 -38.20 -21.00
N PRO A 236 -9.37 -38.77 -21.59
CA PRO A 236 -9.67 -38.55 -22.99
C PRO A 236 -9.99 -37.06 -23.22
N ALA A 237 -9.36 -36.49 -24.25
CA ALA A 237 -9.60 -35.13 -24.69
C ALA A 237 -11.05 -35.00 -25.18
N PHE A 238 -11.93 -34.48 -24.32
CA PHE A 238 -13.24 -34.03 -24.77
C PHE A 238 -13.07 -32.71 -25.54
N PRO A 239 -13.62 -32.59 -26.76
CA PRO A 239 -13.65 -31.33 -27.47
C PRO A 239 -14.52 -30.35 -26.67
N TYR A 240 -13.91 -29.28 -26.18
CA TYR A 240 -14.63 -28.19 -25.54
C TYR A 240 -15.66 -27.63 -26.53
N PRO A 241 -16.95 -27.50 -26.14
CA PRO A 241 -17.87 -26.71 -26.93
C PRO A 241 -17.35 -25.26 -26.93
N MET A 242 -17.04 -24.77 -28.13
CA MET A 242 -16.84 -23.35 -28.39
C MET A 242 -18.08 -22.59 -27.89
N PHE A 243 -17.97 -21.97 -26.72
CA PHE A 243 -18.92 -20.97 -26.30
C PHE A 243 -18.76 -19.77 -27.24
N GLN A 244 -19.65 -19.70 -28.23
CA GLN A 244 -19.83 -18.54 -29.06
C GLN A 244 -20.23 -17.38 -28.16
N SER A 245 -19.28 -16.49 -27.92
CA SER A 245 -19.44 -15.22 -27.25
C SER A 245 -20.43 -14.37 -28.05
N HIS A 246 -21.72 -14.44 -27.73
CA HIS A 246 -22.67 -13.43 -28.16
C HIS A 246 -22.42 -12.18 -27.33
N SER A 247 -21.82 -11.17 -27.96
CA SER A 247 -21.68 -9.83 -27.40
C SER A 247 -23.07 -9.31 -26.99
N PRO A 248 -23.25 -8.82 -25.75
CA PRO A 248 -24.50 -8.18 -25.38
C PRO A 248 -24.66 -6.89 -26.19
N ALA A 249 -25.75 -6.80 -26.94
CA ALA A 249 -26.14 -5.62 -27.68
C ALA A 249 -26.16 -4.40 -26.74
N VAL A 250 -25.32 -3.42 -27.04
CA VAL A 250 -25.29 -2.13 -26.37
C VAL A 250 -26.59 -1.41 -26.71
N PHE A 251 -27.53 -1.42 -25.76
CA PHE A 251 -28.72 -0.60 -25.82
C PHE A 251 -28.30 0.87 -25.68
N HIS A 252 -28.31 1.63 -26.77
CA HIS A 252 -28.22 3.07 -26.73
C HIS A 252 -29.61 3.66 -26.40
N PRO A 253 -29.79 4.31 -25.25
CA PRO A 253 -31.02 5.05 -25.00
C PRO A 253 -31.06 6.29 -25.91
N HIS A 254 -32.06 6.34 -26.76
CA HIS A 254 -32.40 7.53 -27.56
C HIS A 254 -32.67 8.72 -26.63
N PRO A 255 -32.09 9.91 -26.87
CA PRO A 255 -32.47 11.12 -26.16
C PRO A 255 -33.86 11.56 -26.62
N HIS A 256 -34.80 11.54 -25.66
CA HIS A 256 -36.14 12.07 -25.81
C HIS A 256 -36.05 13.61 -25.89
N SER A 257 -36.22 14.16 -27.09
CA SER A 257 -36.35 15.61 -27.28
C SER A 257 -37.70 16.07 -26.71
N GLN A 258 -37.68 16.64 -25.50
CA GLN A 258 -38.81 17.44 -25.02
C GLN A 258 -38.78 18.78 -25.74
N SER A 259 -39.65 18.92 -26.73
CA SER A 259 -40.03 20.18 -27.34
C SER A 259 -40.84 20.99 -26.33
N HIS A 260 -40.20 21.98 -25.70
CA HIS A 260 -40.92 23.02 -24.95
C HIS A 260 -41.39 24.09 -25.94
N HIS A 261 -42.67 24.01 -26.32
CA HIS A 261 -43.37 25.14 -26.92
C HIS A 261 -43.53 26.25 -25.87
N ILE A 262 -42.78 27.34 -26.05
CA ILE A 262 -43.02 28.61 -25.36
C ILE A 262 -44.11 29.33 -26.16
N LEU A 263 -45.32 29.38 -25.62
CA LEU A 263 -46.39 30.26 -26.07
C LEU A 263 -46.14 31.66 -25.48
N ASN A 264 -45.81 32.63 -26.34
CA ASN A 264 -45.87 34.05 -26.00
C ASN A 264 -47.33 34.52 -26.03
N PRO A 265 -47.87 35.10 -24.95
CA PRO A 265 -49.09 35.87 -25.03
C PRO A 265 -48.75 37.28 -25.55
N THR A 266 -49.06 37.51 -26.81
CA THR A 266 -49.26 38.86 -27.37
C THR A 266 -50.68 39.28 -27.04
N SER A 267 -50.88 40.41 -26.37
CA SER A 267 -52.16 41.14 -26.42
C SER A 267 -52.05 42.53 -25.77
N PRO A 268 -52.99 43.44 -26.15
CA PRO A 268 -52.73 44.80 -26.62
C PRO A 268 -52.73 45.90 -25.55
#